data_AF-D6TFZ3-F1
#
_entry.id   AF-D6TFZ3-F1
#
_cell.length_a   1.000
_cell.length_b   1.000
_cell.length_c   1.000
_cell.angle_alpha   90.00
_cell.angle_beta   90.00
_cell.angle_gamma   90.00
#
_symmetry.space_group_name_H-M   'P 1'
#
loop_
_entity.id
_entity.type
_entity.pdbx_description
1 polymer ?
#
loop_
_entity_poly.entity_id
_entity_poly.type
_entity_poly.pdbx_seq_one_letter_code
_entity_poly.pdbx_strand_id
1 'polypeptide(L)'
;MSQWAYKVVYIDYRGRISCEGQETLIGDQERRSAFARRYMNELGKENWELVSLQPLTSNSAYYIFKRPAQEGDYAEEQPATSAEQPQAQPTSENPASGPTIENA
;
A
#
# COMPACT_ATOMS: atom_id res chain seq x y z
N MET A 1 27.60 13.90 10.24
CA MET A 1 26.44 14.50 9.55
C MET A 1 25.20 13.92 10.18
N SER A 2 24.18 14.73 10.48
CA SER A 2 22.89 14.21 10.95
C SER A 2 22.26 13.36 9.85
N GLN A 3 21.89 12.12 10.18
CA GLN A 3 21.17 11.23 9.29
C GLN A 3 19.67 11.53 9.39
N TRP A 4 18.95 11.34 8.29
CA TRP A 4 17.51 11.59 8.20
C TRP A 4 16.80 10.31 7.81
N ALA A 5 15.73 10.00 8.53
CA ALA A 5 14.74 9.03 8.10
C ALA A 5 13.67 9.74 7.27
N TYR A 6 13.16 9.06 6.25
CA TYR A 6 12.10 9.56 5.38
C TYR A 6 10.91 8.64 5.45
N LYS A 7 9.72 9.23 5.38
CA LYS A 7 8.46 8.51 5.29
C LYS A 7 7.66 9.06 4.13
N VAL A 8 7.15 8.17 3.28
CA VAL A 8 6.37 8.53 2.09
C VAL A 8 4.96 7.99 2.26
N VAL A 9 4.00 8.91 2.34
CA VAL A 9 2.60 8.59 2.60
C VAL A 9 1.78 8.90 1.36
N TYR A 10 1.14 7.90 0.79
CA TYR A 10 0.08 8.10 -0.19
C TYR A 10 -1.22 8.49 0.53
N ILE A 11 -1.83 9.61 0.13
CA ILE A 11 -3.12 10.04 0.67
C ILE A 11 -4.12 10.16 -0.46
N ASP A 12 -5.22 9.41 -0.35
CA ASP A 12 -6.44 9.60 -1.12
C ASP A 12 -7.56 10.07 -0.19
N TYR A 13 -7.98 11.32 -0.36
CA TYR A 13 -9.02 11.94 0.47
C TYR A 13 -10.38 11.26 0.35
N ARG A 14 -10.57 10.38 -0.63
CA ARG A 14 -11.82 9.60 -0.79
C ARG A 14 -11.94 8.48 0.23
N GLY A 15 -10.86 8.12 0.93
CA GLY A 15 -10.99 7.29 2.11
C GLY A 15 -9.84 6.36 2.43
N ARG A 16 -8.66 6.56 1.83
CA ARG A 16 -7.52 5.67 2.03
C ARG A 16 -6.23 6.45 2.16
N ILE A 17 -5.47 6.13 3.19
CA ILE A 17 -4.07 6.54 3.36
C ILE A 17 -3.23 5.27 3.39
N SER A 18 -2.11 5.24 2.67
CA SER A 18 -1.18 4.12 2.66
C SER A 18 0.24 4.62 2.95
N CYS A 19 0.93 3.94 3.86
CA CYS A 19 2.31 4.21 4.24
C CYS A 19 2.99 2.87 4.52
N GLU A 20 4.10 2.57 3.84
CA GLU A 20 4.93 1.39 4.14
C GLU A 20 4.11 0.08 4.18
N GLY A 21 3.16 -0.06 3.24
CA GLY A 21 2.27 -1.24 3.15
C GLY A 21 1.12 -1.28 4.15
N GLN A 22 1.05 -0.35 5.10
CA GLN A 22 -0.08 -0.22 6.03
C GLN A 22 -1.14 0.74 5.48
N GLU A 23 -2.39 0.30 5.48
CA GLU A 23 -3.54 1.13 5.09
C GLU A 23 -4.30 1.65 6.30
N THR A 24 -4.66 2.93 6.26
CA THR A 24 -5.64 3.55 7.16
C THR A 24 -6.86 3.95 6.33
N LEU A 25 -8.03 3.46 6.73
CA LEU A 25 -9.30 3.77 6.07
C LEU A 25 -10.06 4.88 6.81
N ILE A 26 -10.91 5.59 6.08
CA ILE A 26 -11.83 6.58 6.63
C ILE A 26 -12.97 5.90 7.38
N GLY A 27 -13.39 6.48 8.49
CA GLY A 27 -14.59 6.01 9.21
C GLY A 27 -15.89 6.35 8.47
N ASP A 28 -16.96 5.57 8.70
CA ASP A 28 -18.26 5.66 8.01
C ASP A 28 -18.89 7.07 7.98
N GLN A 29 -18.66 7.89 9.01
CA GLN A 29 -19.18 9.25 9.11
C GLN A 29 -18.06 10.31 9.25
N GLU A 30 -16.82 9.92 8.98
CA GLU A 30 -15.66 10.79 9.12
C GLU A 30 -15.58 11.75 7.92
N ARG A 31 -15.41 13.05 8.19
CA ARG A 31 -15.17 14.04 7.13
C ARG A 31 -13.77 13.85 6.55
N ARG A 32 -13.60 14.00 5.23
CA ARG A 32 -12.31 13.85 4.54
C ARG A 32 -11.16 14.67 5.15
N SER A 33 -11.44 15.90 5.56
CA SER A 33 -10.45 16.76 6.22
C SER A 33 -10.11 16.29 7.64
N ALA A 34 -11.09 15.76 8.37
CA ALA A 34 -10.87 15.17 9.70
C ALA A 34 -10.04 13.89 9.60
N PHE A 35 -10.34 13.05 8.61
CA PHE A 35 -9.58 11.84 8.27
C PHE A 35 -8.10 12.14 8.00
N ALA A 36 -7.82 13.05 7.06
CA ALA A 36 -6.45 13.45 6.77
C ALA A 36 -5.77 14.05 8.01
N ARG A 37 -6.45 14.95 8.75
CA ARG A 37 -5.90 15.57 9.96
C ARG A 37 -5.58 14.55 11.04
N ARG A 38 -6.44 13.55 11.27
CA ARG A 38 -6.22 12.50 12.27
C ARG A 38 -4.92 11.76 11.99
N TYR A 39 -4.70 11.36 10.74
CA TYR A 39 -3.46 10.70 10.34
C TYR A 39 -2.24 11.63 10.49
N MET A 40 -2.34 12.88 10.02
CA MET A 40 -1.26 13.88 10.16
C MET A 40 -0.88 14.17 11.61
N ASN A 41 -1.85 14.14 12.54
CA ASN A 41 -1.58 14.33 13.95
C ASN A 41 -0.72 13.19 14.52
N GLU A 42 -0.93 11.94 14.09
CA GLU A 42 -0.09 10.82 14.53
C GLU A 42 1.37 10.99 14.04
N LEU A 43 1.54 11.39 12.77
CA LEU A 43 2.87 11.74 12.25
C LEU A 43 3.54 12.86 13.05
N GLY A 44 2.76 13.89 13.43
CA GLY A 44 3.25 14.99 14.26
C GLY A 44 3.72 14.55 15.65
N LYS A 45 3.03 13.60 16.29
CA LYS A 45 3.45 13.03 17.59
C LYS A 45 4.80 12.30 17.50
N GLU A 46 5.10 11.72 16.35
CA GLU A 46 6.36 11.03 16.05
C GLU A 46 7.48 11.96 15.56
N ASN A 47 7.24 13.29 15.56
CA ASN A 47 8.14 14.33 15.07
C ASN A 47 8.45 14.25 13.57
N TRP A 48 7.54 13.71 12.76
CA TRP A 48 7.65 13.78 11.31
C TRP A 48 7.30 15.18 10.81
N GLU A 49 8.24 15.78 10.07
CA GLU A 49 8.08 17.09 9.45
C GLU A 49 7.73 16.92 7.96
N LEU A 50 6.66 17.55 7.50
CA LEU A 50 6.32 17.56 6.07
C LEU A 50 7.34 18.39 5.29
N VAL A 51 7.93 17.81 4.25
CA VAL A 51 8.95 18.48 3.42
C VAL A 51 8.59 18.59 1.95
N SER A 52 7.69 17.76 1.46
CA SER A 52 7.27 17.83 0.07
C SER A 52 5.90 17.21 -0.17
N LEU A 53 5.27 17.64 -1.25
CA LEU A 53 3.99 17.17 -1.75
C LEU A 53 4.13 16.91 -3.24
N GLN A 54 3.76 15.71 -3.67
CA GLN A 54 3.71 15.33 -5.08
C GLN A 54 2.28 14.94 -5.45
N PRO A 55 1.49 15.86 -6.01
CA PRO A 55 0.15 15.55 -6.50
C PRO A 55 0.17 14.45 -7.57
N LEU A 56 -0.81 13.55 -7.51
CA LEU A 56 -1.02 12.51 -8.51
C LEU A 56 -2.32 12.73 -9.28
N THR A 57 -3.40 13.00 -8.54
CA THR A 57 -4.73 13.27 -9.11
C THR A 57 -5.41 14.40 -8.34
N SER A 58 -6.64 14.76 -8.72
CA SER A 58 -7.42 15.78 -8.01
C SER A 58 -7.70 15.45 -6.54
N ASN A 59 -7.62 14.18 -6.15
CA ASN A 59 -7.93 13.72 -4.79
C ASN A 59 -6.79 12.96 -4.12
N SER A 60 -5.62 12.86 -4.75
CA SER A 60 -4.50 12.10 -4.18
C SER A 60 -3.12 12.69 -4.45
N ALA A 61 -2.22 12.48 -3.50
CA ALA A 61 -0.83 12.92 -3.58
C ALA A 61 0.06 12.05 -2.69
N TYR A 62 1.37 12.06 -2.96
CA TYR A 62 2.39 11.62 -2.01
C TYR A 62 2.79 12.77 -1.11
N TYR A 63 2.77 12.52 0.19
CA TYR A 63 3.25 13.40 1.25
C TYR A 63 4.57 12.84 1.76
N ILE A 64 5.63 13.63 1.66
CA ILE A 64 6.97 13.21 2.03
C ILE A 64 7.33 13.91 3.33
N PHE A 65 7.69 13.12 4.33
CA PHE A 65 8.10 13.58 5.65
C PHE A 65 9.55 13.21 5.92
N LYS A 66 10.20 13.97 6.82
CA LYS A 66 11.50 13.62 7.39
C LYS A 66 11.50 13.77 8.90
N ARG A 67 12.43 13.08 9.55
CA ARG A 67 12.81 13.32 10.95
C ARG A 67 14.28 12.93 11.16
N PRO A 68 14.95 13.42 12.22
CA PRO A 68 16.28 12.89 12.57
C PRO A 68 16.21 11.37 12.75
N ALA A 69 17.14 10.65 12.11
CA ALA A 69 17.13 9.19 12.15
C ALA A 69 17.33 8.67 13.58
N GLN A 70 16.59 7.62 13.90
CA GLN A 70 16.62 6.88 15.15
C GLN A 70 17.09 5.44 14.88
N GLU A 71 17.45 4.72 15.95
CA GLU A 71 17.81 3.31 15.82
C GLU A 71 16.65 2.50 15.21
N GLY A 72 16.95 1.73 14.16
CA GLY A 72 15.96 0.91 13.45
C GLY A 72 15.31 1.56 12.22
N ASP A 73 15.47 2.89 12.00
CA ASP A 73 14.84 3.57 10.84
C ASP A 73 15.36 3.09 9.46
N TYR A 74 16.48 2.37 9.43
CA TYR A 74 17.08 1.80 8.21
C TYR A 74 17.03 0.27 8.18
N ALA A 75 16.26 -0.35 9.07
CA ALA A 75 16.01 -1.79 8.95
C ALA A 75 15.33 -2.04 7.60
N GLU A 76 15.85 -3.00 6.83
CA GLU A 76 15.27 -3.34 5.54
C GLU A 76 13.86 -3.90 5.76
N GLU A 77 12.84 -3.17 5.30
CA GLU A 77 11.51 -3.74 5.13
C GLU A 77 11.57 -4.74 3.99
N GLN A 78 11.40 -6.02 4.34
CA GLN A 78 11.30 -7.10 3.39
C GLN A 78 10.11 -6.79 2.47
N PRO A 79 10.28 -6.75 1.14
CA PRO A 79 9.20 -6.39 0.23
C PRO A 79 8.04 -7.36 0.48
N ALA A 80 6.86 -6.82 0.80
CA ALA A 80 5.65 -7.60 0.87
C ALA A 80 5.43 -8.24 -0.50
N THR A 81 5.79 -9.53 -0.62
CA THR A 81 5.45 -10.34 -1.78
C THR A 81 3.95 -10.21 -1.94
N SER A 82 3.52 -9.66 -3.07
CA SER A 82 2.10 -9.66 -3.44
C SER A 82 1.63 -11.12 -3.31
N ALA A 83 0.78 -11.40 -2.33
CA ALA A 83 0.16 -12.71 -2.25
C ALA A 83 -0.68 -12.85 -3.52
N GLU A 84 -0.12 -13.57 -4.50
CA GLU A 84 -0.89 -14.14 -5.61
C GLU A 84 -2.06 -14.87 -4.96
N GLN A 85 -3.27 -14.33 -5.16
CA GLN A 85 -4.49 -15.07 -4.90
C GLN A 85 -4.37 -16.39 -5.68
N PRO A 86 -4.64 -17.57 -5.09
CA PRO A 86 -4.72 -18.80 -5.85
C PRO A 86 -5.82 -18.62 -6.89
N GLN A 87 -5.41 -18.41 -8.14
CA GLN A 87 -6.29 -18.40 -9.29
C GLN A 87 -6.81 -19.84 -9.39
N ALA A 88 -8.08 -20.03 -9.01
CA ALA A 88 -8.74 -21.32 -9.14
C ALA A 88 -8.65 -21.78 -10.61
N GLN A 89 -7.83 -22.79 -10.88
CA GLN A 89 -7.80 -23.46 -12.17
C GLN A 89 -9.16 -24.12 -12.40
N PRO A 90 -9.82 -23.89 -13.56
CA PRO A 90 -10.98 -24.68 -13.93
C PRO A 90 -10.53 -26.12 -14.15
N THR A 91 -11.12 -27.05 -13.42
CA THR A 91 -10.99 -28.50 -13.60
C THR A 91 -11.48 -28.86 -14.99
N SER A 92 -10.57 -29.19 -15.90
CA SER A 92 -10.91 -29.73 -17.21
C SER A 92 -11.61 -31.08 -17.03
N GLU A 93 -12.85 -31.13 -17.51
CA GLU A 93 -13.64 -32.34 -17.70
C GLU A 93 -12.86 -33.35 -18.54
N ASN A 94 -12.95 -34.61 -18.12
CA ASN A 94 -12.35 -35.75 -18.78
C ASN A 94 -13.34 -36.31 -19.83
N PRO A 95 -13.01 -36.35 -21.14
CA PRO A 95 -13.69 -37.24 -22.07
C PRO A 95 -12.72 -38.36 -22.48
N ALA A 96 -12.71 -39.44 -21.72
CA ALA A 96 -12.17 -40.71 -22.20
C ALA A 96 -13.22 -41.36 -23.11
N SER A 97 -13.04 -41.26 -24.43
CA SER A 97 -13.44 -42.25 -25.46
C SER A 97 -13.07 -41.71 -26.84
N GLY A 98 -11.89 -42.06 -27.35
CA GLY A 98 -11.53 -41.89 -28.77
C GLY A 98 -11.85 -43.18 -29.55
N PRO A 99 -12.30 -43.09 -30.82
CA PRO A 99 -12.63 -44.26 -31.63
C PRO A 99 -11.37 -44.96 -32.18
N THR A 100 -11.41 -46.29 -32.21
CA THR A 100 -10.42 -47.20 -32.83
C THR A 100 -10.23 -46.88 -34.32
N ILE A 101 -8.96 -46.75 -34.76
CA ILE A 101 -8.58 -46.82 -36.17
C ILE A 101 -7.52 -47.92 -36.31
N GLU A 102 -7.90 -49.01 -36.98
CA GLU A 102 -7.01 -50.07 -37.49
C GLU A 102 -6.15 -49.54 -38.64
N ASN A 103 -4.89 -49.98 -38.74
CA ASN A 103 -4.17 -50.00 -40.01
C ASN A 103 -3.01 -51.00 -40.03
N ALA A 104 -3.07 -51.82 -41.10
CA ALA A 104 -2.05 -52.65 -41.78
C ALA A 104 -1.48 -53.89 -41.07
#